data_AF-A0A940CUQ0-F1
#
_entry.id   AF-A0A940CUQ0-F1
#
_cell.length_a   1.000
_cell.length_b   1.000
_cell.length_c   1.000
_cell.angle_alpha   90.00
_cell.angle_beta   90.00
_cell.angle_gamma   90.00
#
_symmetry.space_group_name_H-M   'P 1'
#
loop_
_entity.id
_entity.type
_entity.pdbx_description
1 polymer ?
#
loop_
_entity_poly.entity_id
_entity_poly.type
_entity_poly.pdbx_seq_one_letter_code
_entity_poly.pdbx_strand_id
1 'polypeptide(L)'
;MNNLLLGTKVQIRAHLVPRKVINLEKRHTRREWHRVLTSKAGIVVGVRSVKEGQARWDDNGRFEPERHIKVYLVAVSLNQIIKVLPEDLVVCEEPSNIEADKPVCYDIPGQQELFVGAN
;
A
#
# COMPACT_ATOMS: atom_id res chain seq x y z
N MET A 1 -11.47 1.96 -11.36
CA MET A 1 -10.52 1.36 -10.40
C MET A 1 -11.28 0.40 -9.49
N ASN A 2 -11.05 -0.91 -9.64
CA ASN A 2 -11.72 -1.91 -8.81
C ASN A 2 -11.22 -1.81 -7.37
N ASN A 3 -12.15 -1.57 -6.44
CA ASN A 3 -11.85 -1.68 -5.02
C ASN A 3 -11.83 -3.17 -4.67
N LEU A 4 -10.76 -3.65 -4.03
CA LEU A 4 -10.76 -4.99 -3.46
C LEU A 4 -11.80 -5.07 -2.35
N LEU A 5 -12.51 -6.19 -2.29
CA LEU A 5 -13.48 -6.47 -1.24
C LEU A 5 -12.77 -6.72 0.09
N LEU A 6 -13.46 -6.43 1.18
CA LEU A 6 -13.01 -6.84 2.50
C LEU A 6 -13.10 -8.37 2.60
N GLY A 7 -12.11 -8.99 3.23
CA GLY A 7 -12.00 -10.45 3.31
C GLY A 7 -11.24 -11.09 2.15
N THR A 8 -10.89 -10.35 1.10
CA THR A 8 -10.09 -10.89 -0.01
C THR A 8 -8.69 -11.28 0.47
N LYS A 9 -8.29 -12.53 0.16
CA LYS A 9 -6.93 -13.03 0.36
C LYS A 9 -6.00 -12.48 -0.71
N VAL A 10 -4.85 -11.98 -0.29
CA VAL A 10 -3.89 -11.31 -1.17
C VAL A 10 -2.46 -11.71 -0.84
N GLN A 11 -1.64 -11.81 -1.88
CA GLN A 11 -0.19 -11.84 -1.80
C GLN A 11 0.35 -10.41 -1.94
N ILE A 12 1.35 -10.07 -1.13
CA ILE A 12 1.87 -8.70 -0.99
C ILE A 12 3.29 -8.66 -1.54
N ARG A 13 3.55 -7.80 -2.54
CA ARG A 13 4.89 -7.60 -3.14
C ARG A 13 5.72 -6.60 -2.35
N ALA A 14 5.09 -5.55 -1.84
CA ALA A 14 5.71 -4.54 -1.00
C ALA A 14 4.68 -3.92 -0.06
N HIS A 15 5.13 -3.28 1.01
CA HIS A 15 4.26 -2.53 1.92
C HIS A 15 4.88 -1.20 2.30
N LEU A 16 4.04 -0.26 2.73
CA LEU A 16 4.44 1.09 3.07
C LEU A 16 4.83 1.21 4.55
N VAL A 17 6.02 1.77 4.77
CA VAL A 17 6.50 2.21 6.09
C VAL A 17 6.67 3.73 6.10
N PRO A 18 6.31 4.41 7.20
CA PRO A 18 6.52 5.85 7.30
C PRO A 18 8.01 6.15 7.44
N ARG A 19 8.51 7.12 6.67
CA ARG A 19 9.84 7.71 6.83
C ARG A 19 9.71 9.19 7.17
N LYS A 20 10.53 9.62 8.14
CA LYS A 20 10.69 11.02 8.50
C LYS A 20 11.99 11.52 7.90
N VAL A 21 11.91 12.54 7.05
CA VAL A 21 13.08 13.24 6.49
C VAL A 21 13.14 14.61 7.16
N ILE A 22 14.26 14.91 7.83
CA ILE A 22 14.45 16.17 8.54
C ILE A 22 15.36 17.05 7.70
N ASN A 23 14.94 18.30 7.43
CA ASN A 23 15.80 19.30 6.82
C ASN A 23 16.05 20.40 7.86
N LEU A 24 17.28 20.47 8.36
CA LEU A 24 17.68 21.43 9.38
C LEU A 24 17.75 22.86 8.84
N GLU A 25 18.25 23.03 7.61
CA GLU A 25 18.40 24.35 6.98
C GLU A 25 17.04 25.04 6.75
N LYS A 26 16.07 24.27 6.24
CA LYS A 26 14.70 24.74 5.98
C LYS A 26 13.79 24.67 7.21
N ARG A 27 14.32 24.19 8.35
CA ARG A 27 13.59 23.99 9.61
C ARG A 27 12.23 23.30 9.39
N HIS A 28 12.22 22.27 8.54
CA HIS A 28 11.03 21.49 8.27
C HIS A 28 11.29 19.99 8.42
N THR A 29 10.21 19.25 8.61
CA THR A 29 10.19 17.80 8.62
C THR A 29 9.21 17.31 7.58
N ARG A 30 9.65 16.42 6.69
CA ARG A 30 8.81 15.80 5.69
C ARG A 30 8.44 14.37 6.12
N ARG A 31 7.18 14.00 5.96
CA ARG A 31 6.68 12.63 6.10
C ARG A 31 6.48 12.04 4.71
N GLU A 32 7.15 10.92 4.46
CA GLU A 32 7.10 10.17 3.22
C GLU A 32 6.74 8.70 3.51
N TRP A 33 6.21 8.00 2.52
CA TRP A 33 5.96 6.56 2.61
C TRP A 33 6.95 5.80 1.73
N HIS A 34 7.75 4.93 2.34
CA HIS A 34 8.69 4.08 1.63
C HIS A 34 8.11 2.69 1.40
N ARG A 35 8.33 2.14 0.20
CA ARG A 35 8.02 0.75 -0.10
C ARG A 35 9.11 -0.16 0.46
N VAL A 36 8.71 -1.20 1.19
CA VAL A 36 9.56 -2.28 1.68
C VAL A 36 9.07 -3.58 1.06
N LEU A 37 9.94 -4.24 0.30
CA LEU A 37 9.64 -5.50 -0.36
C LEU A 37 9.27 -6.58 0.67
N THR A 38 8.31 -7.42 0.32
CA THR A 38 7.87 -8.52 1.15
C THR A 38 7.26 -9.61 0.27
N SER A 39 7.08 -10.79 0.84
CA SER A 39 6.38 -11.93 0.23
C SER A 39 5.30 -12.47 1.18
N LYS A 40 4.78 -11.61 2.05
CA LYS A 40 3.71 -11.98 2.98
C LYS A 40 2.38 -12.13 2.23
N ALA A 41 1.54 -13.03 2.73
CA ALA A 41 0.13 -13.08 2.37
C ALA A 41 -0.71 -12.49 3.52
N GLY A 42 -1.94 -12.07 3.21
CA GLY A 42 -2.86 -11.59 4.22
C GLY A 42 -4.27 -11.39 3.69
N ILE A 43 -5.11 -10.77 4.50
CA ILE A 43 -6.51 -10.50 4.20
C ILE A 43 -6.75 -8.99 4.19
N VAL A 44 -7.44 -8.49 3.16
CA VAL A 44 -7.85 -7.09 3.08
C VAL A 44 -8.89 -6.81 4.18
N VAL A 45 -8.57 -5.88 5.08
CA VAL A 45 -9.44 -5.49 6.22
C VAL A 45 -9.91 -4.04 6.14
N GLY A 46 -9.41 -3.26 5.17
CA GLY A 46 -9.87 -1.89 4.99
C GLY A 46 -9.17 -1.14 3.86
N VAL A 47 -9.66 0.06 3.59
CA VAL A 47 -9.07 1.02 2.64
C VAL A 47 -8.96 2.36 3.33
N ARG A 48 -7.80 3.03 3.23
CA ARG A 48 -7.60 4.38 3.77
C ARG A 48 -6.80 5.25 2.82
N SER A 49 -6.84 6.56 3.06
CA SER A 49 -5.92 7.51 2.46
C SER A 49 -4.88 7.90 3.50
N VAL A 50 -3.60 7.67 3.19
CA VAL A 50 -2.48 8.20 3.98
C VAL A 50 -1.93 9.45 3.32
N LYS A 51 -1.31 10.32 4.13
CA LYS A 51 -0.81 11.61 3.67
C LYS A 51 0.71 11.63 3.62
N GLU A 52 1.29 12.22 2.60
CA GLU A 52 2.65 12.76 2.61
C GLU A 52 2.56 14.27 2.70
N GLY A 53 3.61 14.90 3.20
CA GLY A 53 3.64 16.34 3.35
C GLY A 53 4.72 16.77 4.32
N GLN A 54 4.65 18.02 4.76
CA GLN A 54 5.67 18.62 5.58
C GLN A 54 5.07 19.24 6.85
N ALA A 55 5.90 19.40 7.85
CA ALA A 55 5.62 20.17 9.04
C ALA A 55 6.77 21.16 9.22
N ARG A 56 6.46 22.46 9.17
CA ARG A 56 7.44 23.51 9.44
C ARG A 56 7.50 23.79 10.93
N TRP A 57 8.69 24.06 11.44
CA TRP A 57 8.90 24.22 12.89
C TRP A 57 8.46 25.59 13.41
N ASP A 58 8.35 26.57 12.51
CA ASP A 58 7.87 27.93 12.80
C ASP A 58 6.34 27.98 12.96
N ASP A 59 5.59 27.12 12.27
CA ASP A 59 4.12 27.00 12.41
C ASP A 59 3.72 25.96 13.48
N ASN A 60 4.40 25.96 14.64
CA ASN A 60 4.19 25.01 15.73
C ASN A 60 4.26 23.52 15.33
N GLY A 61 4.94 23.19 14.23
CA GLY A 61 4.97 21.82 13.72
C GLY A 61 3.65 21.35 13.11
N ARG A 62 2.76 22.27 12.71
CA ARG A 62 1.52 21.92 12.00
C ARG A 62 1.85 21.14 10.74
N PHE A 63 1.17 20.01 10.55
CA PHE A 63 1.35 19.17 9.38
C PHE A 63 0.49 19.68 8.21
N GLU A 64 1.16 20.01 7.11
CA GLU A 64 0.57 20.39 5.83
C GLU A 64 0.60 19.20 4.87
N PRO A 65 -0.56 18.60 4.53
CA PRO A 65 -0.61 17.48 3.60
C PRO A 65 -0.41 17.96 2.16
N GLU A 66 0.56 17.37 1.45
CA GLU A 66 0.85 17.67 0.04
C GLU A 66 0.27 16.60 -0.89
N ARG A 67 0.31 15.33 -0.47
CA ARG A 67 -0.11 14.20 -1.29
C ARG A 67 -0.96 13.23 -0.49
N HIS A 68 -2.04 12.77 -1.10
CA HIS A 68 -2.90 11.73 -0.54
C HIS A 68 -2.71 10.44 -1.34
N ILE A 69 -2.41 9.36 -0.63
CA ILE A 69 -2.11 8.05 -1.21
C ILE A 69 -3.16 7.07 -0.72
N LYS A 70 -3.91 6.48 -1.65
CA LYS A 70 -4.85 5.41 -1.33
C LYS A 70 -4.08 4.13 -1.02
N VAL A 71 -4.41 3.49 0.08
CA VAL A 71 -3.78 2.25 0.55
C VAL A 71 -4.85 1.26 1.01
N TYR A 72 -4.55 -0.02 0.85
CA TYR A 72 -5.27 -1.10 1.49
C TYR A 72 -4.62 -1.42 2.84
N LEU A 73 -5.45 -1.76 3.82
CA LEU A 73 -5.03 -2.31 5.09
C LEU A 73 -5.12 -3.82 4.97
N VAL A 74 -4.00 -4.52 5.15
CA VAL A 74 -3.91 -5.97 5.03
C VAL A 74 -3.44 -6.56 6.34
N ALA A 75 -4.28 -7.42 6.94
CA ALA A 75 -3.92 -8.20 8.12
C ALA A 75 -3.06 -9.39 7.68
N VAL A 76 -1.80 -9.42 8.12
CA VAL A 76 -0.84 -10.50 7.82
C VAL A 76 -0.64 -11.45 9.00
N SER A 77 -1.04 -11.02 10.20
CA SER A 77 -1.17 -11.86 11.39
C SER A 77 -2.20 -11.23 12.32
N LEU A 78 -2.59 -11.94 13.39
CA LEU A 78 -3.53 -11.43 14.41
C LEU A 78 -3.09 -10.08 15.00
N ASN A 79 -1.78 -9.84 15.06
CA ASN A 79 -1.19 -8.65 15.70
C ASN A 79 -0.61 -7.65 14.69
N GLN A 80 -0.75 -7.89 13.38
CA GLN A 80 -0.08 -7.07 12.37
C GLN A 80 -0.98 -6.72 11.19
N ILE A 81 -1.26 -5.43 11.04
CA ILE A 81 -1.90 -4.83 9.87
C ILE A 81 -0.86 -3.93 9.17
N ILE A 82 -0.65 -4.17 7.88
CA ILE A 82 0.26 -3.36 7.06
C ILE A 82 -0.50 -2.55 6.02
N LYS A 83 0.12 -1.47 5.56
CA LYS A 83 -0.44 -0.58 4.53
C LYS A 83 0.18 -0.96 3.20
N VAL A 84 -0.64 -1.22 2.19
CA VAL A 84 -0.18 -1.71 0.90
C VAL A 84 -0.78 -0.87 -0.21
N LEU A 85 0.02 -0.57 -1.24
CA LEU A 85 -0.48 0.11 -2.43
C LEU A 85 -1.28 -0.86 -3.31
N PRO A 86 -2.29 -0.38 -4.06
CA PRO A 86 -3.07 -1.24 -4.95
C PRO A 86 -2.21 -2.09 -5.90
N GLU A 87 -1.13 -1.53 -6.43
CA GLU A 87 -0.19 -2.21 -7.35
C GLU A 87 0.74 -3.24 -6.72
N ASP A 88 0.84 -3.24 -5.39
CA ASP A 88 1.66 -4.21 -4.67
C ASP A 88 0.82 -5.40 -4.17
N LEU A 89 -0.46 -5.50 -4.59
CA LEU A 89 -1.38 -6.57 -4.25
C LEU A 89 -1.67 -7.49 -5.43
N VAL A 90 -1.60 -8.79 -5.15
CA VAL A 90 -2.00 -9.86 -6.07
C VAL A 90 -3.13 -10.62 -5.37
N VAL A 91 -4.28 -10.79 -6.02
CA VAL A 91 -5.43 -11.50 -5.44
C VAL A 91 -5.16 -12.99 -5.50
N CYS A 92 -5.41 -13.71 -4.41
CA CYS A 92 -5.31 -15.16 -4.37
C CYS A 92 -6.71 -15.74 -4.21
N GLU A 93 -7.15 -16.52 -5.20
CA GLU A 93 -8.38 -17.31 -5.10
C GLU A 93 -8.07 -18.69 -4.54
N GLU A 94 -8.97 -19.17 -3.68
CA GLU A 94 -8.99 -20.58 -3.33
C GLU A 94 -9.57 -21.35 -4.53
N PRO A 95 -8.97 -22.49 -4.89
CA PRO A 95 -9.54 -23.30 -5.94
C PRO A 95 -10.94 -23.77 -5.55
N SER A 96 -11.91 -23.51 -6.40
CA SER A 96 -13.29 -23.97 -6.23
C SER A 96 -13.44 -25.50 -6.35
N ASN A 97 -12.38 -26.19 -6.77
CA ASN A 97 -12.37 -27.63 -7.02
C ASN A 97 -11.40 -28.33 -6.07
N ILE A 98 -11.89 -29.42 -5.47
CA ILE A 98 -11.22 -30.28 -4.48
C ILE A 98 -9.92 -30.94 -5.02
N GLU A 99 -9.56 -30.73 -6.29
CA GLU A 99 -8.39 -31.33 -6.96
C GLU A 99 -7.17 -30.41 -7.13
N ALA A 100 -7.28 -29.11 -6.82
CA ALA A 100 -6.15 -28.20 -6.95
C ALA A 100 -5.44 -28.00 -5.60
N ASP A 101 -4.24 -28.57 -5.50
CA ASP A 101 -3.42 -28.62 -4.28
C ASP A 101 -2.77 -27.27 -3.90
N LYS A 102 -2.95 -26.20 -4.71
CA LYS A 102 -2.34 -24.88 -4.49
C LYS A 102 -3.25 -23.70 -4.88
N PRO A 103 -3.27 -22.61 -4.08
CA PRO A 103 -4.00 -21.39 -4.42
C PRO A 103 -3.41 -20.71 -5.67
N VAL A 104 -4.28 -20.19 -6.52
CA VAL A 104 -3.89 -19.45 -7.74
C VAL A 104 -3.98 -17.96 -7.43
N CYS A 105 -2.88 -17.24 -7.64
CA CYS A 105 -2.84 -15.80 -7.45
C CYS A 105 -2.70 -15.09 -8.81
N TYR A 106 -3.49 -14.03 -9.01
CA TYR A 106 -3.50 -13.24 -10.23
C TYR A 106 -3.48 -11.73 -9.92
N ASP A 107 -2.92 -10.96 -10.86
CA ASP A 107 -2.87 -9.50 -10.74
C ASP A 107 -4.27 -8.90 -10.87
N ILE A 108 -4.52 -7.79 -10.16
CA ILE A 108 -5.84 -7.14 -10.14
C ILE A 108 -6.18 -6.66 -11.56
N PRO A 109 -7.32 -7.08 -12.15
CA PRO A 109 -7.71 -6.67 -13.50
C PRO A 109 -7.82 -5.13 -13.58
N GLY A 110 -7.14 -4.53 -14.57
CA GLY A 110 -7.17 -3.08 -14.82
C GLY A 110 -5.93 -2.28 -14.35
N GLN A 111 -4.78 -2.93 -14.13
CA GLN A 111 -3.50 -2.23 -13.88
C GLN A 111 -2.56 -2.14 -15.10
N GLN A 112 -2.90 -2.75 -16.23
CA GLN A 112 -2.20 -2.55 -17.49
C GLN A 112 -2.95 -1.50 -18.31
N GLU A 113 -2.64 -0.23 -18.10
CA GLU A 113 -2.76 0.83 -19.11
C GLU A 113 -2.14 2.11 -18.53
N LEU A 114 -0.83 2.27 -18.71
CA LEU A 114 -0.11 3.55 -18.88
C LEU A 114 1.40 3.30 -19.01
N PHE A 115 1.79 2.50 -20.01
CA PHE A 115 3.07 2.71 -20.71
C PHE A 115 2.83 2.42 -22.18
N VAL A 116 2.12 3.35 -22.83
CA VAL A 116 2.20 3.53 -24.27
C VAL A 116 3.30 4.55 -24.52
N GLY A 117 4.42 4.08 -25.08
CA GLY A 117 5.30 4.84 -25.96
C GLY A 117 6.05 6.06 -25.42
N ALA A 118 7.37 5.93 -25.34
CA ALA A 118 8.25 6.85 -26.04
C ALA A 118 9.44 6.05 -26.58
N ASN A 119 9.64 6.15 -27.89
CA ASN A 119 10.75 5.57 -28.64
C ASN A 119 12.12 6.02 -28.11
#